data_AF-A0A6N2M9A4-F1
#
_entry.id   AF-A0A6N2M9A4-F1
#
_cell.length_a   1.000
_cell.length_b   1.000
_cell.length_c   1.000
_cell.angle_alpha   90.00
_cell.angle_beta   90.00
_cell.angle_gamma   90.00
#
_symmetry.space_group_name_H-M   'P 1'
#
loop_
_entity.id
_entity.type
_entity.pdbx_description
1 polymer ?
#
loop_
_entity_poly.entity_id
_entity_poly.type
_entity_poly.pdbx_seq_one_letter_code
_entity_poly.pdbx_strand_id
1 'polypeptide(L)'
;MKKRYRNGETWDFEHEIGVLGDREVILGLDGGTTSTICICMPIFPFSDPFPDPLPVLSRAVAGCSNHKSVGETAARETLEQVMADALLKSGSNRSAVRAVCLSVSGVNHSTDELGILNWLRMMLLQLWQVARWESSMDVF
;
A
#
# COMPACT_ATOMS: atom_id res chain seq x y z
N MET A 1 0.17 21.14 -5.80
CA MET A 1 0.13 21.34 -4.34
C MET A 1 0.06 19.96 -3.69
N LYS A 2 1.03 19.57 -2.84
CA LYS A 2 0.90 18.36 -2.01
C LYS A 2 -0.13 18.65 -0.92
N LYS A 3 -1.30 18.00 -0.96
CA LYS A 3 -2.29 18.05 0.12
C LYS A 3 -1.61 17.42 1.35
N ARG A 4 -1.33 18.22 2.38
CA ARG A 4 -0.88 17.70 3.67
C ARG A 4 -2.14 17.26 4.41
N TYR A 5 -2.41 15.95 4.42
CA TYR A 5 -3.48 15.38 5.21
C TYR A 5 -3.08 15.50 6.69
N ARG A 6 -3.94 16.11 7.52
CA ARG A 6 -3.75 16.10 8.98
C ARG A 6 -4.11 14.72 9.51
N ASN A 7 -3.47 14.27 10.58
CA ASN A 7 -3.80 13.02 11.27
C ASN A 7 -5.32 12.93 11.49
N GLY A 8 -5.98 12.01 10.76
CA GLY A 8 -7.44 11.83 10.77
C GLY A 8 -8.13 12.03 9.42
N GLU A 9 -7.62 12.91 8.55
CA GLU A 9 -8.30 13.31 7.29
C GLU A 9 -7.88 12.48 6.07
N THR A 10 -6.85 11.64 6.20
CA THR A 10 -6.26 10.87 5.09
C THR A 10 -7.29 9.96 4.40
N TRP A 11 -8.27 9.47 5.16
CA TRP A 11 -9.26 8.49 4.71
C TRP A 11 -10.67 9.08 4.55
N ASP A 12 -10.86 10.41 4.69
CA ASP A 12 -12.19 11.04 4.64
C ASP A 12 -12.93 10.80 3.31
N PHE A 13 -12.18 10.53 2.24
CA PHE A 13 -12.72 10.23 0.93
C PHE A 13 -13.61 8.97 0.91
N GLU A 14 -13.46 8.05 1.86
CA GLU A 14 -14.26 6.82 1.93
C GLU A 14 -15.75 7.09 2.16
N HIS A 15 -16.11 8.26 2.69
CA HIS A 15 -17.50 8.67 2.84
C HIS A 15 -18.13 9.13 1.52
N GLU A 16 -17.31 9.62 0.59
CA GLU A 16 -17.74 10.13 -0.72
C GLU A 16 -17.75 9.01 -1.77
N ILE A 17 -16.78 8.09 -1.67
CA ILE A 17 -16.79 6.82 -2.39
C ILE A 17 -17.81 5.93 -1.68
N GLY A 18 -19.09 6.05 -2.06
CA GLY A 18 -20.13 5.11 -1.64
C GLY A 18 -19.72 3.65 -1.89
N VAL A 19 -20.55 2.67 -1.53
CA VAL A 19 -20.28 1.21 -1.73
C VAL A 19 -20.26 0.81 -3.23
N LEU A 20 -19.64 1.61 -4.09
CA LEU A 20 -19.63 1.56 -5.55
C LEU A 20 -18.60 0.57 -6.11
N GLY A 21 -18.08 -0.33 -5.29
CA GLY A 21 -17.16 -1.34 -5.79
C GLY A 21 -16.98 -2.48 -4.84
N ASP A 22 -17.79 -3.53 -5.01
CA ASP A 22 -17.51 -4.91 -4.56
C ASP A 22 -16.24 -5.51 -5.20
N ARG A 23 -15.44 -4.68 -5.87
CA ARG A 23 -14.24 -5.12 -6.57
C ARG A 23 -13.10 -5.17 -5.58
N GLU A 24 -12.75 -6.39 -5.23
CA GLU A 24 -11.57 -6.67 -4.41
C GLU A 24 -10.28 -6.23 -5.13
N VAL A 25 -9.36 -5.62 -4.38
CA VAL A 25 -8.11 -5.06 -4.91
C VAL A 25 -6.87 -5.53 -4.15
N ILE A 26 -5.73 -5.44 -4.81
CA ILE A 26 -4.40 -5.67 -4.25
C ILE A 26 -3.62 -4.36 -4.34
N LEU A 27 -2.91 -4.01 -3.26
CA LEU A 27 -1.95 -2.92 -3.27
C LEU A 27 -0.53 -3.46 -3.44
N GLY A 28 0.23 -2.89 -4.36
CA GLY A 28 1.67 -3.11 -4.48
C GLY A 28 2.41 -1.85 -4.06
N LEU A 29 3.26 -1.94 -3.04
CA LEU A 29 4.07 -0.84 -2.55
C LEU A 29 5.56 -1.10 -2.79
N ASP A 30 6.23 -0.10 -3.35
CA ASP A 30 7.68 -0.07 -3.53
C ASP A 30 8.24 1.22 -2.92
N GLY A 31 8.92 1.10 -1.77
CA GLY A 31 9.42 2.20 -0.98
C GLY A 31 10.93 2.25 -0.87
N GLY A 32 11.53 3.23 -1.55
CA GLY A 32 12.96 3.49 -1.50
C GLY A 32 13.35 4.64 -0.57
N THR A 33 14.61 5.05 -0.69
CA THR A 33 15.16 6.23 0.00
C THR A 33 14.68 7.56 -0.60
N THR A 34 14.21 7.56 -1.84
CA THR A 34 13.81 8.78 -2.57
C THR A 34 12.29 8.92 -2.69
N SER A 35 11.63 7.83 -3.05
CA SER A 35 10.20 7.82 -3.32
C SER A 35 9.58 6.50 -2.90
N THR A 36 8.28 6.56 -2.63
CA THR A 36 7.43 5.42 -2.41
C THR A 36 6.34 5.41 -3.47
N ILE A 37 6.16 4.29 -4.14
CA ILE A 37 5.14 4.09 -5.18
C ILE A 37 4.11 3.10 -4.63
N CYS A 38 2.83 3.40 -4.83
CA CYS A 38 1.75 2.46 -4.60
C CYS A 38 0.96 2.26 -5.89
N ILE A 39 0.72 1.02 -6.27
CA ILE A 39 -0.21 0.65 -7.34
C ILE A 39 -1.42 -0.06 -6.75
N CYS A 40 -2.60 0.19 -7.33
CA CYS A 40 -3.82 -0.54 -7.03
C CYS A 40 -4.17 -1.42 -8.23
N MET A 41 -4.32 -2.72 -8.02
CA MET A 41 -4.66 -3.70 -9.04
C MET A 41 -5.93 -4.45 -8.65
N PRO A 42 -6.76 -4.87 -9.61
CA PRO A 42 -7.91 -5.71 -9.28
C PRO A 42 -7.47 -7.14 -8.99
N ILE A 43 -8.26 -7.88 -8.20
CA ILE A 43 -8.09 -9.32 -8.07
C ILE A 43 -8.64 -10.02 -9.32
N PHE A 44 -7.87 -10.97 -9.85
CA PHE A 44 -8.29 -11.83 -10.94
C PHE A 44 -8.62 -13.23 -10.41
N PRO A 45 -9.74 -13.83 -10.84
CA PRO A 45 -9.94 -15.25 -10.63
C PRO A 45 -8.87 -16.04 -11.40
N PHE A 46 -8.25 -17.01 -10.74
CA PHE A 46 -7.17 -17.85 -11.30
C PHE A 46 -7.60 -18.73 -12.50
N SER A 47 -8.87 -18.68 -12.90
CA SER A 47 -9.45 -19.47 -13.98
C SER A 47 -9.23 -18.89 -15.38
N ASP A 48 -8.89 -17.61 -15.49
CA ASP A 48 -8.66 -16.93 -16.77
C ASP A 48 -7.17 -16.64 -17.00
N PRO A 49 -6.69 -16.66 -18.26
CA PRO A 49 -5.34 -16.20 -18.57
C PRO A 49 -5.20 -14.75 -18.12
N PHE A 50 -4.11 -14.45 -17.40
CA PHE A 50 -3.84 -13.09 -16.97
C PHE A 50 -3.67 -12.16 -18.19
N PRO A 51 -4.31 -10.97 -18.18
CA PRO A 51 -4.07 -9.98 -19.21
C PRO A 51 -2.60 -9.54 -19.21
N ASP A 52 -2.05 -9.34 -20.41
CA ASP A 52 -0.70 -8.79 -20.62
C ASP A 52 -0.81 -7.46 -21.39
N PRO A 53 -0.50 -6.30 -20.78
CA PRO A 53 -0.03 -6.15 -19.40
C PRO A 53 -1.17 -6.30 -18.37
N LEU A 54 -0.81 -6.64 -17.12
CA LEU A 54 -1.74 -6.64 -16.00
C LEU A 54 -2.31 -5.22 -15.80
N PRO A 55 -3.64 -5.05 -15.64
CA PRO A 55 -4.21 -3.72 -15.53
C PRO A 55 -3.96 -3.14 -14.14
N VAL A 56 -3.53 -1.88 -14.16
CA VAL A 56 -3.34 -1.06 -12.97
C VAL A 56 -4.50 -0.07 -12.89
N LEU A 57 -5.31 -0.15 -11.84
CA LEU A 57 -6.44 0.77 -11.62
C LEU A 57 -5.94 2.17 -11.31
N SER A 58 -4.88 2.27 -10.50
CA SER A 58 -4.30 3.54 -10.13
C SER A 58 -2.84 3.42 -9.70
N ARG A 59 -2.16 4.57 -9.73
CA ARG A 59 -0.79 4.73 -9.23
C ARG A 59 -0.66 6.02 -8.41
N ALA A 60 0.02 5.92 -7.28
CA ALA A 60 0.38 7.04 -6.42
C ALA A 60 1.88 7.05 -6.13
N VAL A 61 2.41 8.24 -5.85
CA VAL A 61 3.83 8.46 -5.52
C VAL A 61 3.93 9.42 -4.36
N ALA A 62 4.66 9.03 -3.32
CA ALA A 62 4.96 9.84 -2.15
C ALA A 62 6.48 9.93 -1.92
N GLY A 63 6.87 10.54 -0.80
CA GLY A 63 8.27 10.71 -0.42
C GLY A 63 8.94 9.40 0.03
N CYS A 64 10.03 9.53 0.77
CA CYS A 64 10.79 8.43 1.34
C CYS A 64 10.01 7.69 2.43
N SER A 65 9.96 6.35 2.36
CA SER A 65 9.41 5.48 3.42
C SER A 65 10.50 4.71 4.17
N ASN A 66 11.78 5.02 3.97
CA ASN A 66 12.87 4.40 4.72
C ASN A 66 12.92 4.97 6.14
N HIS A 67 12.40 4.22 7.09
CA HIS A 67 12.35 4.61 8.51
C HIS A 67 13.74 4.86 9.12
N LYS A 68 14.81 4.26 8.59
CA LYS A 68 16.19 4.55 9.04
C LYS A 68 16.66 5.95 8.59
N SER A 69 16.05 6.54 7.56
CA SER A 69 16.42 7.86 7.02
C SER A 69 15.54 8.98 7.56
N VAL A 70 14.23 8.75 7.69
CA VAL A 70 13.25 9.79 8.05
C VAL A 70 12.59 9.60 9.41
N GLY A 71 12.88 8.49 10.10
CA GLY A 71 12.22 8.09 11.34
C GLY A 71 10.91 7.33 11.09
N GLU A 72 10.47 6.56 12.10
CA GLU A 72 9.29 5.69 12.01
C GLU A 72 8.01 6.46 11.68
N THR A 73 7.75 7.57 12.37
CA THR A 73 6.52 8.35 12.18
C THR A 73 6.38 8.86 10.75
N ALA A 74 7.43 9.47 10.18
CA ALA A 74 7.39 10.03 8.84
C ALA A 74 7.31 8.95 7.75
N ALA A 75 8.00 7.82 7.95
CA ALA A 75 7.90 6.67 7.06
C ALA A 75 6.47 6.09 7.06
N ARG A 76 5.88 5.94 8.25
CA ARG A 76 4.51 5.46 8.44
C ARG A 76 3.49 6.38 7.78
N GLU A 77 3.58 7.69 7.98
CA GLU A 77 2.70 8.69 7.34
C GLU A 77 2.84 8.66 5.81
N THR A 78 4.06 8.44 5.30
CA THR A 78 4.30 8.33 3.85
C THR A 78 3.63 7.10 3.25
N LEU A 79 3.71 5.95 3.93
CA LEU A 79 3.03 4.72 3.53
C LEU A 79 1.51 4.89 3.56
N GLU A 80 0.98 5.51 4.62
CA GLU A 80 -0.45 5.77 4.74
C GLU A 80 -0.95 6.68 3.62
N GLN A 81 -0.26 7.79 3.37
CA GLN A 81 -0.60 8.74 2.32
C GLN A 81 -0.60 8.10 0.93
N VAL A 82 0.44 7.32 0.59
CA VAL A 82 0.56 6.76 -0.75
C VAL A 82 -0.50 5.68 -1.01
N MET A 83 -0.92 4.93 0.02
CA MET A 83 -2.04 3.98 -0.08
C MET A 83 -3.36 4.70 -0.25
N ALA A 84 -3.62 5.74 0.55
CA ALA A 84 -4.84 6.55 0.45
C ALA A 84 -4.98 7.20 -0.93
N ASP A 85 -3.91 7.79 -1.45
CA ASP A 85 -3.90 8.39 -2.79
C ASP A 85 -4.15 7.35 -3.90
N ALA A 86 -3.66 6.12 -3.74
CA ALA A 86 -3.90 5.05 -4.71
C ALA A 86 -5.36 4.61 -4.67
N LEU A 87 -5.91 4.38 -3.48
CA LEU A 87 -7.30 3.94 -3.28
C LEU A 87 -8.31 5.00 -3.73
N LEU A 88 -8.07 6.26 -3.39
CA LEU A 88 -8.87 7.39 -3.87
C LEU A 88 -8.92 7.43 -5.41
N LYS A 89 -7.75 7.30 -6.06
CA LYS A 89 -7.68 7.33 -7.54
C LYS A 89 -8.30 6.10 -8.19
N SER A 90 -8.30 4.94 -7.51
CA SER A 90 -8.96 3.73 -8.04
C SER A 90 -10.46 3.71 -7.76
N GLY A 91 -10.98 4.64 -6.96
CA GLY A 91 -12.38 4.62 -6.54
C GLY A 91 -12.67 3.49 -5.54
N SER A 92 -11.68 3.08 -4.73
CA SER A 92 -11.78 1.93 -3.82
C SER A 92 -11.62 2.36 -2.36
N ASN A 93 -12.29 1.65 -1.45
CA ASN A 93 -12.15 1.85 0.00
C ASN A 93 -11.17 0.84 0.60
N ARG A 94 -10.71 1.07 1.83
CA ARG A 94 -9.81 0.14 2.54
C ARG A 94 -10.42 -1.26 2.71
N SER A 95 -11.75 -1.36 2.82
CA SER A 95 -12.47 -2.64 2.93
C SER A 95 -12.38 -3.51 1.67
N ALA A 96 -12.10 -2.92 0.51
CA ALA A 96 -11.98 -3.65 -0.75
C ALA A 96 -10.60 -4.30 -0.92
N VAL A 97 -9.60 -3.84 -0.16
CA VAL A 97 -8.24 -4.36 -0.30
C VAL A 97 -8.20 -5.78 0.28
N ARG A 98 -7.52 -6.73 -0.38
CA ARG A 98 -7.35 -8.13 0.09
C ARG A 98 -5.91 -8.64 0.19
N ALA A 99 -4.98 -8.09 -0.61
CA ALA A 99 -3.53 -8.36 -0.50
C ALA A 99 -2.69 -7.06 -0.63
N VAL A 100 -1.60 -6.94 0.14
CA VAL A 100 -0.66 -5.81 0.15
C VAL A 100 0.70 -6.47 0.01
N CYS A 101 1.31 -6.27 -1.15
CA CYS A 101 2.68 -6.68 -1.41
C CYS A 101 3.57 -5.47 -1.12
N LEU A 102 4.52 -5.61 -0.21
CA LEU A 102 5.38 -4.52 0.23
C LEU A 102 6.85 -4.84 0.00
N SER A 103 7.53 -3.95 -0.72
CA SER A 103 8.98 -3.86 -0.80
C SER A 103 9.40 -2.51 -0.23
N VAL A 104 10.18 -2.48 0.86
CA VAL A 104 10.69 -1.22 1.41
C VAL A 104 12.14 -1.34 1.89
N SER A 105 12.94 -0.33 1.59
CA SER A 105 14.34 -0.25 2.02
C SER A 105 14.48 -0.03 3.54
N GLY A 106 15.57 -0.56 4.11
CA GLY A 106 15.93 -0.39 5.52
C GLY A 106 15.34 -1.43 6.48
N VAL A 107 14.68 -2.47 5.96
CA VAL A 107 14.15 -3.61 6.73
C VAL A 107 15.17 -4.73 6.71
N ASN A 108 15.99 -4.80 7.77
CA ASN A 108 17.13 -5.70 7.80
C ASN A 108 17.01 -6.77 8.88
N HIS A 109 15.97 -6.69 9.73
CA HIS A 109 15.75 -7.58 10.86
C HIS A 109 14.27 -7.93 11.00
N SER A 110 13.99 -9.10 11.58
CA SER A 110 12.62 -9.57 11.83
C SER A 110 11.80 -8.62 12.71
N THR A 111 12.45 -7.83 13.57
CA THR A 111 11.80 -6.76 14.35
C THR A 111 11.34 -5.60 13.48
N ASP A 112 12.12 -5.24 12.45
CA ASP A 112 11.74 -4.19 11.49
C ASP A 112 10.55 -4.67 10.64
N GLU A 113 10.55 -5.94 10.21
CA GLU A 113 9.41 -6.58 9.53
C GLU A 113 8.14 -6.48 10.40
N LEU A 114 8.22 -6.91 11.65
CA LEU A 114 7.10 -6.88 12.59
C LEU A 114 6.57 -5.46 12.83
N GLY A 115 7.47 -4.47 12.94
CA GLY A 115 7.09 -3.06 13.10
C GLY A 115 6.27 -2.56 11.92
N ILE A 116 6.73 -2.82 10.70
CA ILE A 116 6.03 -2.41 9.47
C ILE A 116 4.72 -3.17 9.30
N LEU A 117 4.69 -4.47 9.59
CA LEU A 117 3.45 -5.26 9.59
C LEU A 117 2.44 -4.70 10.58
N ASN A 118 2.88 -4.26 11.76
CA ASN A 118 2.01 -3.63 12.74
C ASN A 118 1.46 -2.29 12.23
N TRP A 119 2.28 -1.48 11.54
CA TRP A 119 1.80 -0.24 10.91
C TRP A 119 0.73 -0.50 9.86
N LEU A 120 0.96 -1.44 8.94
CA LEU A 120 0.00 -1.82 7.91
C LEU A 120 -1.31 -2.32 8.52
N ARG A 121 -1.22 -3.17 9.54
CA ARG A 121 -2.40 -3.64 10.29
C ARG A 121 -3.19 -2.46 10.80
N MET A 122 -2.56 -1.55 11.56
CA MET A 122 -3.26 -0.40 12.13
C MET A 122 -3.94 0.50 11.08
N MET A 123 -3.35 0.66 9.90
CA MET A 123 -3.93 1.47 8.81
C MET A 123 -5.11 0.79 8.11
N LEU A 124 -5.03 -0.52 7.91
CA LEU A 124 -5.95 -1.32 7.08
C LEU A 124 -6.89 -2.21 7.90
N LEU A 125 -7.13 -1.89 9.17
CA LEU A 125 -7.73 -2.74 10.23
C LEU A 125 -9.20 -3.22 10.01
N GLN A 126 -9.62 -3.50 8.78
CA GLN A 126 -10.71 -4.41 8.45
C GLN A 126 -10.13 -5.67 7.75
N LEU A 127 -9.83 -6.70 8.56
CA LEU A 127 -9.68 -8.14 8.21
C LEU A 127 -8.61 -8.55 7.18
N TRP A 128 -7.38 -8.88 7.62
CA TRP A 128 -6.30 -9.26 6.69
C TRP A 128 -5.33 -10.38 7.06
N GLN A 129 -5.06 -11.24 6.07
CA GLN A 129 -3.92 -12.17 5.96
C GLN A 129 -2.81 -11.48 5.15
N VAL A 130 -1.63 -11.27 5.72
CA VAL A 130 -0.49 -10.73 4.98
C VAL A 130 0.16 -11.85 4.19
N ALA A 131 0.18 -11.75 2.86
CA ALA A 131 1.07 -12.56 2.03
C ALA A 131 2.51 -12.06 2.26
N ARG A 132 3.29 -12.85 2.99
CA ARG A 132 4.71 -12.61 3.25
C ARG A 132 5.48 -12.78 1.95
N TRP A 133 6.32 -11.82 1.58
CA TRP A 133 7.37 -12.02 0.58
C TRP A 133 8.71 -12.14 1.31
N GLU A 134 9.43 -13.24 1.07
CA GLU A 134 10.78 -13.45 1.61
C GLU A 134 11.79 -12.59 0.84
N SER A 135 12.60 -11.86 1.60
CA SER A 135 13.78 -11.18 1.06
C SER A 135 14.87 -12.20 0.75
N SER A 136 14.83 -12.76 -0.47
CA SER A 136 16.01 -13.36 -1.10
C SER A 136 16.10 -12.82 -2.53
N MET A 137 16.76 -11.67 -2.68
CA MET A 137 17.46 -11.38 -3.92
C MET A 137 18.72 -12.27 -3.95
N ASP A 138 18.54 -13.53 -4.32
CA ASP A 138 19.57 -14.27 -5.05
C ASP A 138 19.09 -14.32 -6.51
N VAL A 139 19.40 -13.26 -7.25
CA VAL A 139 19.33 -13.25 -8.71
C VAL A 139 20.77 -13.41 -9.19
N PHE A 140 21.07 -14.62 -9.70
CA PHE A 140 22.27 -15.09 -10.42
C PHE A 140 23.59 -14.31 -10.29
#